data_AF-A0A533ZLT0-F1
#
_entry.id   AF-A0A533ZLT0-F1
#
_cell.length_a   1.000
_cell.length_b   1.000
_cell.length_c   1.000
_cell.angle_alpha   90.00
_cell.angle_beta   90.00
_cell.angle_gamma   90.00
#
_symmetry.space_group_name_H-M   'P 1'
#
loop_
_entity.id
_entity.type
_entity.pdbx_description
1 polymer ?
#
loop_
_entity_poly.entity_id
_entity_poly.type
_entity_poly.pdbx_seq_one_letter_code
_entity_poly.pdbx_strand_id
1 'polypeptide(L)'
;MGASHSHADAVQSLRDEFRRHLNVFYARLKLAPPYHSVEKAITHLTTALQGMAPEERERIAADPALQWEQYRRAFVDSGLHRKHRGIIARLVRSPLTADLPAEHKHFLDAFKS
;
A
#
# COMPACT_ATOMS: atom_id res chain seq x y z
N MET A 1 3.64 32.55 -4.88
CA MET A 1 3.71 31.33 -5.70
C MET A 1 4.58 30.33 -4.95
N GLY A 2 3.99 29.32 -4.30
CA GLY A 2 4.73 28.39 -3.42
C GLY A 2 4.03 27.08 -3.07
N ALA A 3 2.72 26.95 -3.33
CA ALA A 3 1.96 25.75 -2.96
C ALA A 3 2.15 24.56 -3.91
N SER A 4 2.48 24.78 -5.19
CA SER A 4 2.48 23.69 -6.19
C SER A 4 3.60 22.65 -6.03
N HIS A 5 4.70 22.96 -5.33
CA HIS A 5 5.77 21.97 -5.10
C HIS A 5 5.34 20.97 -4.01
N SER A 6 4.93 21.46 -2.84
CA SER A 6 4.56 20.63 -1.66
C SER A 6 3.53 19.54 -1.96
N HIS A 7 2.59 19.80 -2.87
CA HIS A 7 1.54 18.85 -3.23
C HIS A 7 2.02 17.73 -4.17
N ALA A 8 2.89 18.06 -5.12
CA ALA A 8 3.52 17.05 -5.98
C ALA A 8 4.48 16.19 -5.14
N ASP A 9 5.17 16.81 -4.18
CA ASP A 9 6.04 16.13 -3.22
C ASP A 9 5.26 15.15 -2.33
N ALA A 10 4.07 15.52 -1.84
CA ALA A 10 3.23 14.64 -1.02
C ALA A 10 2.78 13.38 -1.78
N VAL A 11 2.30 13.54 -3.02
CA VAL A 11 1.89 12.40 -3.87
C VAL A 11 3.09 11.50 -4.17
N GLN A 12 4.24 12.09 -4.50
CA GLN A 12 5.46 11.36 -4.80
C GLN A 12 5.97 10.57 -3.58
N SER A 13 5.95 11.19 -2.40
CA SER A 13 6.37 10.57 -1.15
C SER A 13 5.50 9.37 -0.77
N LEU A 14 4.17 9.54 -0.79
CA LEU A 14 3.20 8.47 -0.53
C LEU A 14 3.33 7.32 -1.53
N ARG A 15 3.58 7.63 -2.80
CA ARG A 15 3.80 6.63 -3.86
C ARG A 15 5.02 5.77 -3.57
N ASP A 16 6.14 6.40 -3.23
CA ASP A 16 7.42 5.71 -3.03
C ASP A 16 7.40 4.90 -1.74
N GLU A 17 6.75 5.41 -0.70
CA GLU A 17 6.50 4.69 0.53
C GLU A 17 5.61 3.46 0.32
N PHE A 18 4.50 3.59 -0.40
CA PHE A 18 3.63 2.46 -0.73
C PHE A 18 4.39 1.37 -1.50
N ARG A 19 5.20 1.75 -2.50
CA ARG A 19 6.05 0.80 -3.24
C ARG A 19 7.04 0.08 -2.31
N ARG A 20 7.67 0.81 -1.37
CA ARG A 20 8.56 0.20 -0.36
C ARG A 20 7.81 -0.80 0.52
N HIS A 21 6.62 -0.47 1.00
CA HIS A 21 5.78 -1.38 1.79
C HIS A 21 5.41 -2.65 1.01
N LEU A 22 5.04 -2.53 -0.27
CA LEU A 22 4.76 -3.70 -1.12
C LEU A 22 6.01 -4.59 -1.27
N ASN A 23 7.17 -4.00 -1.53
CA ASN A 23 8.42 -4.75 -1.65
C ASN A 23 8.77 -5.49 -0.36
N VAL A 24 8.70 -4.81 0.79
CA VAL A 24 8.95 -5.42 2.11
C VAL A 24 7.94 -6.52 2.40
N PHE A 25 6.65 -6.30 2.12
CA PHE A 25 5.58 -7.27 2.32
C PHE A 25 5.88 -8.58 1.56
N TYR A 26 6.12 -8.50 0.25
CA TYR A 26 6.38 -9.68 -0.57
C TYR A 26 7.71 -10.36 -0.20
N ALA A 27 8.76 -9.58 0.09
CA ALA A 27 10.05 -10.12 0.52
C ALA A 27 9.95 -10.90 1.84
N ARG A 28 9.24 -10.37 2.84
CA ARG A 28 9.01 -11.04 4.14
C ARG A 28 8.21 -12.33 3.99
N LEU A 29 7.25 -12.35 3.06
CA LEU A 29 6.49 -13.55 2.71
C LEU A 29 7.30 -14.54 1.84
N LYS A 30 8.54 -14.20 1.47
CA LYS A 30 9.38 -14.97 0.54
C LYS A 30 8.69 -15.23 -0.80
N LEU A 31 7.94 -14.24 -1.27
CA LEU A 31 7.22 -14.27 -2.54
C LEU A 31 7.79 -13.24 -3.50
N ALA A 32 7.79 -13.59 -4.79
CA ALA A 32 8.05 -12.59 -5.82
C ALA A 32 6.83 -11.64 -5.92
N PRO A 33 7.04 -10.31 -5.88
CA PRO A 33 5.95 -9.37 -6.09
C PRO A 33 5.38 -9.53 -7.50
N PRO A 34 4.04 -9.57 -7.67
CA PRO A 34 3.42 -9.60 -8.99
C PRO A 34 3.52 -8.21 -9.63
N TYR A 35 4.64 -7.91 -10.29
CA TYR A 35 5.00 -6.58 -10.78
C TYR A 35 3.87 -5.83 -11.49
N HIS A 36 3.14 -6.46 -12.41
CA HIS A 36 2.01 -5.83 -13.09
C HIS A 36 0.96 -5.34 -12.08
N SER A 37 0.54 -6.19 -11.13
CA SER A 37 -0.46 -5.82 -10.13
C SER A 37 0.07 -4.78 -9.14
N VAL A 38 1.38 -4.79 -8.86
CA VAL A 38 2.03 -3.76 -8.04
C VAL A 38 1.97 -2.40 -8.73
N GLU A 39 2.36 -2.32 -10.00
CA GLU A 39 2.29 -1.07 -10.78
C GLU A 39 0.85 -0.58 -10.92
N LYS A 40 -0.11 -1.50 -11.06
CA LYS A 40 -1.53 -1.16 -11.04
C LYS A 40 -1.95 -0.56 -9.70
N ALA A 41 -1.53 -1.11 -8.57
CA ALA A 41 -1.82 -0.55 -7.24
C ALA A 41 -1.23 0.85 -7.07
N ILE A 42 0.02 1.04 -7.48
CA ILE A 42 0.70 2.33 -7.43
C ILE A 42 -0.04 3.35 -8.29
N THR A 43 -0.49 2.95 -9.48
CA THR A 43 -1.30 3.80 -10.37
C THR A 43 -2.63 4.18 -9.70
N HIS A 44 -3.36 3.22 -9.14
CA HIS A 44 -4.61 3.48 -8.41
C HIS A 44 -4.43 4.49 -7.27
N LEU A 45 -3.38 4.31 -6.44
CA LEU A 45 -3.07 5.24 -5.36
C LEU A 45 -2.79 6.65 -5.92
N THR A 46 -1.94 6.74 -6.95
CA THR A 46 -1.51 8.02 -7.51
C THR A 46 -2.71 8.77 -8.11
N THR A 47 -3.56 8.08 -8.87
CA THR A 47 -4.78 8.67 -9.45
C THR A 47 -5.77 9.11 -8.38
N ALA A 48 -5.97 8.30 -7.32
CA ALA A 48 -6.85 8.67 -6.21
C ALA A 48 -6.36 9.93 -5.49
N LEU A 49 -5.06 9.99 -5.17
CA LEU A 49 -4.46 11.17 -4.52
C LEU A 49 -4.54 12.41 -5.42
N GLN A 50 -4.29 12.26 -6.73
CA GLN A 50 -4.39 13.36 -7.70
C GLN A 50 -5.81 13.91 -7.86
N GLY A 51 -6.84 13.13 -7.50
CA GLY A 51 -8.23 13.58 -7.46
C GLY A 51 -8.63 14.33 -6.18
N MET A 52 -7.82 14.27 -5.11
CA MET A 52 -8.11 14.90 -3.81
C MET A 52 -7.70 16.37 -3.76
N ALA A 53 -8.28 17.13 -2.84
CA ALA A 53 -7.82 18.49 -2.57
C ALA A 53 -6.37 18.47 -2.05
N PRO A 54 -5.56 19.50 -2.32
CA PRO A 54 -4.16 19.49 -1.91
C PRO A 54 -3.95 19.41 -0.39
N GLU A 55 -4.80 20.09 0.38
CA GLU A 55 -4.81 20.07 1.85
C GLU A 55 -5.11 18.66 2.40
N GLU A 56 -5.98 17.92 1.70
CA GLU A 56 -6.30 16.54 2.05
C GLU A 56 -5.11 15.61 1.80
N ARG A 57 -4.35 15.81 0.71
CA ARG A 57 -3.13 15.05 0.43
C ARG A 57 -2.06 15.29 1.48
N GLU A 58 -1.90 16.54 1.92
CA GLU A 58 -0.94 16.89 2.98
C GLU A 58 -1.35 16.29 4.32
N ARG A 59 -2.65 16.30 4.64
CA ARG A 59 -3.19 15.62 5.82
C ARG A 59 -2.93 14.12 5.78
N ILE A 60 -3.16 13.48 4.63
CA ILE A 60 -2.84 12.06 4.44
C ILE A 60 -1.33 11.83 4.62
N ALA A 61 -0.49 12.67 4.03
CA ALA A 61 0.96 12.56 4.14
C ALA A 61 1.47 12.71 5.59
N ALA A 62 0.78 13.49 6.43
CA ALA A 62 1.13 13.70 7.82
C ALA A 62 0.55 12.67 8.81
N ASP A 63 -0.43 11.85 8.39
CA ASP A 63 -1.14 10.92 9.27
C ASP A 63 -0.98 9.47 8.79
N PRO A 64 -0.13 8.66 9.46
CA PRO A 64 0.09 7.26 9.10
C PRO A 64 -1.20 6.42 9.00
N ALA A 65 -2.22 6.69 9.81
CA ALA A 65 -3.46 5.94 9.75
C ALA A 65 -4.20 6.20 8.42
N LEU A 66 -4.19 7.46 7.96
CA LEU A 66 -4.75 7.84 6.67
C LEU A 66 -3.92 7.28 5.51
N GLN A 67 -2.58 7.26 5.62
CA GLN A 67 -1.71 6.63 4.61
C GLN A 67 -2.09 5.16 4.42
N TRP A 68 -2.17 4.41 5.52
CA TRP A 68 -2.50 2.98 5.49
C TRP A 68 -3.91 2.70 4.95
N GLU A 69 -4.88 3.58 5.18
CA GLU A 69 -6.21 3.47 4.57
C GLU A 69 -6.12 3.61 3.04
N GLN A 70 -5.38 4.59 2.52
CA GLN A 70 -5.20 4.75 1.07
C GLN A 70 -4.41 3.60 0.45
N TYR A 71 -3.36 3.13 1.13
CA TYR A 71 -2.57 1.98 0.70
C TYR A 71 -3.43 0.71 0.63
N ARG A 72 -4.28 0.48 1.65
CA ARG A 72 -5.21 -0.67 1.68
C ARG A 72 -6.20 -0.61 0.53
N ARG A 73 -6.81 0.55 0.27
CA ARG A 73 -7.76 0.73 -0.85
C ARG A 73 -7.09 0.42 -2.19
N ALA A 74 -5.94 1.04 -2.47
CA ALA A 74 -5.18 0.79 -3.70
C ALA A 74 -4.74 -0.68 -3.84
N PHE A 75 -4.38 -1.34 -2.74
CA PHE A 75 -4.05 -2.76 -2.70
C PHE A 75 -5.24 -3.65 -3.08
N VAL A 76 -6.44 -3.33 -2.58
CA VAL A 76 -7.66 -4.08 -2.89
C VAL A 76 -8.08 -3.84 -4.34
N ASP A 77 -8.16 -2.59 -4.79
CA ASP A 77 -8.67 -2.20 -6.11
C ASP A 77 -7.78 -2.72 -7.26
N SER A 78 -6.47 -2.79 -7.03
CA SER A 78 -5.53 -3.41 -7.98
C SER A 78 -5.70 -4.92 -8.13
N GLY A 79 -6.38 -5.57 -7.19
CA GLY A 79 -6.53 -7.02 -7.12
C GLY A 79 -5.33 -7.74 -6.50
N LEU A 80 -4.38 -7.04 -5.86
CA LEU A 80 -3.25 -7.68 -5.19
C LEU A 80 -3.70 -8.66 -4.10
N HIS A 81 -4.80 -8.37 -3.40
CA HIS A 81 -5.43 -9.27 -2.43
C HIS A 81 -5.86 -10.64 -3.00
N ARG A 82 -5.99 -10.76 -4.33
CA ARG A 82 -6.30 -12.03 -5.01
C ARG A 82 -5.03 -12.76 -5.45
N LYS A 83 -3.92 -12.05 -5.63
CA LYS A 83 -2.64 -12.64 -6.03
C LYS A 83 -2.06 -13.43 -4.86
N HIS A 84 -1.61 -14.65 -5.15
CA HIS A 84 -1.06 -15.55 -4.14
C HIS A 84 -2.01 -15.84 -2.96
N ARG A 85 -3.33 -15.59 -3.08
CA ARG A 85 -4.31 -15.70 -1.98
C ARG A 85 -4.20 -17.03 -1.25
N GLY A 86 -4.14 -18.15 -1.96
CA GLY A 86 -4.03 -19.48 -1.35
C GLY A 86 -2.76 -19.67 -0.51
N ILE A 87 -1.65 -19.08 -0.95
CA ILE A 87 -0.35 -19.14 -0.24
C ILE A 87 -0.39 -18.21 0.97
N ILE A 88 -0.80 -16.95 0.76
CA ILE A 88 -0.83 -15.92 1.81
C ILE A 88 -1.83 -16.26 2.90
N ALA A 89 -3.03 -16.74 2.56
CA ALA A 89 -4.04 -17.17 3.54
C ALA A 89 -3.55 -18.33 4.42
N ARG A 90 -2.71 -19.22 3.88
CA ARG A 90 -2.05 -20.27 4.65
C ARG A 90 -0.94 -19.70 5.54
N LEU A 91 -0.17 -18.74 5.04
CA LEU A 91 0.89 -18.07 5.80
C LEU A 91 0.36 -17.22 6.96
N VAL A 92 -0.83 -16.61 6.85
CA VAL A 92 -1.50 -15.86 7.93
C VAL A 92 -1.76 -16.73 9.16
N ARG A 93 -1.85 -18.06 8.99
CA ARG A 93 -2.02 -19.02 10.08
C ARG A 93 -0.68 -19.59 10.58
N SER A 94 0.44 -19.16 10.00
CA SER A 94 1.78 -19.67 10.24
C SER A 94 2.63 -18.68 11.05
N PRO A 95 3.59 -19.16 11.87
CA PRO A 95 4.50 -18.30 12.64
C PRO A 95 5.33 -17.33 11.80
N LEU A 96 5.49 -17.58 10.50
CA LEU A 96 6.18 -16.70 9.54
C LEU A 96 5.56 -15.30 9.47
N THR A 97 4.28 -15.15 9.78
CA THR A 97 3.62 -13.83 9.83
C THR A 97 3.80 -13.10 11.15
N ALA A 98 4.37 -13.75 12.18
CA ALA A 98 4.71 -13.11 13.45
C ALA A 98 5.91 -12.16 13.33
N ASP A 99 6.73 -12.32 12.28
CA ASP A 99 7.91 -11.48 11.99
C ASP A 99 7.58 -10.26 11.11
N LEU A 100 6.33 -10.12 10.66
CA LEU A 100 5.89 -8.95 9.90
C LEU A 100 5.68 -7.75 10.83
N PRO A 101 6.14 -6.54 10.45
CA PRO A 101 5.83 -5.33 11.19
C PRO A 101 4.32 -5.17 11.37
N ALA A 102 3.89 -4.68 12.54
CA ALA A 102 2.47 -4.59 12.89
C ALA A 102 1.63 -3.84 11.85
N GLU A 103 2.22 -2.87 11.17
CA GLU A 103 1.59 -2.06 10.13
C GLU A 103 1.20 -2.90 8.89
N HIS A 104 1.98 -3.94 8.55
CA HIS A 104 1.67 -4.80 7.42
C HIS A 104 0.47 -5.73 7.68
N LYS A 105 -0.05 -5.75 8.92
CA LYS A 105 -1.36 -6.36 9.21
C LYS A 105 -2.46 -5.74 8.37
N HIS A 106 -2.35 -4.45 7.98
CA HIS A 106 -3.35 -3.83 7.13
C HIS A 106 -3.51 -4.52 5.76
N PHE A 107 -2.42 -5.05 5.19
CA PHE A 107 -2.49 -5.85 3.97
C PHE A 107 -2.91 -7.30 4.24
N LEU A 108 -2.44 -7.91 5.33
CA LEU A 108 -2.82 -9.28 5.69
C LEU A 108 -4.33 -9.43 5.92
N ASP A 109 -4.97 -8.43 6.52
CA ASP A 109 -6.42 -8.42 6.73
C ASP A 109 -7.20 -8.53 5.42
N ALA A 110 -6.67 -8.01 4.31
CA ALA A 110 -7.29 -8.15 2.99
C ALA A 110 -7.34 -9.60 2.48
N PHE A 111 -6.57 -10.52 3.08
CA PHE A 111 -6.55 -11.95 2.74
C PHE A 111 -7.36 -12.83 3.70
N LYS A 112 -7.88 -12.27 4.81
CA LYS A 112 -8.64 -13.02 5.81
C LYS A 112 -10.12 -13.23 5.44
N SER A 113 -10.59 -12.58 4.37
CA SER A 113 -11.96 -12.64 3.88
C SER A 113 -12.22 -13.75 2.87
#